data_AF-A0A2E6IBA1-F1
#
_entry.id   AF-A0A2E6IBA1-F1
#
_cell.length_a   1.000
_cell.length_b   1.000
_cell.length_c   1.000
_cell.angle_alpha   90.00
_cell.angle_beta   90.00
_cell.angle_gamma   90.00
#
_symmetry.space_group_name_H-M   'P 1'
#
loop_
_entity.id
_entity.type
_entity.pdbx_description
1 polymer ?
#
loop_
_entity_poly.entity_id
_entity_poly.type
_entity_poly.pdbx_seq_one_letter_code
_entity_poly.pdbx_strand_id
1 'polypeptide(L)'
;MELPGLIMDPIGDILASVEGIAFAIMSVIAIGGALGTVYSKRVAHSMLALIMCFFAVAGVFLMANAEMLAAIQILVYLGSVMLVFAFGVMLSRRQIMEEDFE
;
A
#
# COMPACT_ATOMS: atom_id res chain seq x y z
N MET A 1 -21.71 17.31 41.62
CA MET A 1 -22.74 17.27 40.55
C MET A 1 -22.01 17.66 39.28
N GLU A 2 -21.86 16.70 38.40
CA GLU A 2 -20.79 16.56 37.40
C GLU A 2 -20.66 17.79 36.49
N LEU A 3 -19.48 18.43 36.48
CA LEU A 3 -19.10 19.40 35.46
C LEU A 3 -18.15 18.68 34.48
N PRO A 4 -18.45 18.70 33.16
CA PRO A 4 -17.93 17.75 32.18
C PRO A 4 -16.52 18.13 31.76
N GLY A 5 -15.53 17.50 32.39
CA GLY A 5 -14.23 17.28 31.77
C GLY A 5 -14.20 15.86 31.25
N LEU A 6 -14.17 15.69 29.92
CA LEU A 6 -13.47 14.64 29.14
C LEU A 6 -13.96 14.72 27.67
N ILE A 7 -13.09 15.25 26.81
CA ILE A 7 -12.91 14.94 25.37
C ILE A 7 -13.87 15.57 24.36
N MET A 8 -13.34 16.58 23.67
CA MET A 8 -13.71 16.98 22.30
C MET A 8 -12.42 17.02 21.47
N ASP A 9 -11.56 16.03 21.65
CA ASP A 9 -10.43 15.72 20.78
C ASP A 9 -10.91 14.70 19.75
N PRO A 10 -11.49 15.13 18.61
CA PRO A 10 -11.97 14.22 17.58
C PRO A 10 -10.88 13.27 17.09
N ILE A 11 -9.61 13.67 17.18
CA ILE A 11 -8.45 12.83 16.87
C ILE A 11 -8.26 11.74 17.94
N GLY A 12 -8.47 12.04 19.21
CA GLY A 12 -8.37 11.07 20.32
C GLY A 12 -9.45 10.00 20.23
N ASP A 13 -10.68 10.39 19.92
CA ASP A 13 -11.81 9.46 19.73
C ASP A 13 -11.67 8.60 18.46
N ILE A 14 -11.16 9.19 17.37
CA ILE A 14 -10.84 8.45 16.14
C ILE A 14 -9.75 7.40 16.42
N LEU A 15 -8.69 7.76 17.13
CA LEU A 15 -7.61 6.81 17.49
C LEU A 15 -8.03 5.80 18.57
N ALA A 16 -9.07 6.08 19.36
CA ALA A 16 -9.65 5.12 20.30
C ALA A 16 -10.64 4.16 19.61
N SER A 17 -11.21 4.54 18.46
CA SER A 17 -12.10 3.69 17.68
C SER A 17 -11.34 2.56 16.96
N VAL A 18 -11.91 1.36 16.94
CA VAL A 18 -11.32 0.18 16.26
C VAL A 18 -11.04 0.46 14.78
N GLU A 19 -11.93 1.22 14.14
CA GLU A 19 -11.80 1.64 12.74
C GLU A 19 -10.61 2.58 12.52
N GLY A 20 -10.45 3.60 13.37
CA GLY A 20 -9.34 4.55 13.24
C GLY A 20 -7.97 3.93 13.54
N ILE A 21 -7.88 3.00 14.49
CA ILE A 21 -6.66 2.20 14.73
C ILE A 21 -6.32 1.38 13.49
N ALA A 22 -7.31 0.67 12.94
CA ALA A 22 -7.10 -0.18 11.78
C ALA A 22 -6.73 0.64 10.53
N PHE A 23 -7.35 1.81 10.32
CA PHE A 23 -6.97 2.76 9.27
C PHE A 23 -5.54 3.29 9.46
N ALA A 24 -5.15 3.64 10.69
CA ALA A 24 -3.80 4.12 10.99
C ALA A 24 -2.74 3.06 10.67
N ILE A 25 -2.98 1.81 11.06
CA ILE A 25 -2.10 0.68 10.74
C ILE A 25 -1.97 0.52 9.22
N MET A 26 -3.10 0.50 8.49
CA MET A 26 -3.09 0.33 7.04
C MET A 26 -2.39 1.49 6.32
N SER A 27 -2.57 2.72 6.80
CA SER A 27 -1.90 3.91 6.28
C SER A 27 -0.38 3.85 6.48
N VAL A 28 0.07 3.43 7.67
CA VAL A 28 1.50 3.23 7.96
C VAL A 28 2.09 2.15 7.07
N ILE A 29 1.38 1.04 6.85
CA ILE A 29 1.84 -0.04 5.95
C ILE A 29 1.91 0.47 4.50
N ALA A 30 0.92 1.23 4.04
CA ALA A 30 0.91 1.80 2.69
C ALA A 30 2.11 2.74 2.47
N ILE A 31 2.35 3.67 3.40
CA ILE A 31 3.49 4.59 3.35
C ILE A 31 4.81 3.82 3.44
N GLY A 32 4.91 2.84 4.35
CA GLY A 32 6.08 1.98 4.52
C GLY A 32 6.39 1.17 3.25
N GLY A 33 5.37 0.63 2.58
CA GLY A 33 5.51 -0.07 1.31
C GLY A 33 5.94 0.86 0.16
N ALA A 34 5.39 2.08 0.11
CA ALA A 34 5.80 3.09 -0.87
C ALA A 34 7.27 3.50 -0.69
N LEU A 35 7.68 3.80 0.54
CA LEU A 35 9.08 4.11 0.86
C LEU A 35 9.99 2.90 0.58
N GLY A 36 9.57 1.70 0.98
CA GLY A 36 10.30 0.46 0.71
C GLY A 36 10.49 0.20 -0.78
N THR A 37 9.53 0.60 -1.62
CA THR A 37 9.63 0.50 -3.09
C THR A 37 10.72 1.41 -3.63
N VAL A 38 10.77 2.68 -3.17
CA VAL A 38 11.72 3.70 -3.63
C VAL A 38 13.15 3.43 -3.13
N TYR A 39 13.31 3.01 -1.87
CA TYR A 39 14.63 2.81 -1.27
C TYR A 39 15.26 1.45 -1.60
N SER A 40 14.49 0.49 -2.14
CA SER A 40 15.00 -0.85 -2.44
C SER A 40 15.99 -0.85 -3.60
N LYS A 41 17.19 -1.40 -3.35
CA LYS A 41 18.26 -1.53 -4.37
C LYS A 41 18.02 -2.66 -5.37
N ARG A 42 17.19 -3.64 -5.03
CA ARG A 42 16.85 -4.78 -5.88
C ARG A 42 15.42 -4.63 -6.36
N VAL A 43 15.24 -4.66 -7.68
CA VAL A 43 13.93 -4.59 -8.34
C VAL A 43 12.93 -5.58 -7.73
N ALA A 44 13.35 -6.82 -7.48
CA ALA A 44 12.48 -7.84 -6.89
C ALA A 44 11.93 -7.42 -5.51
N HIS A 45 12.75 -6.77 -4.67
CA HIS A 45 12.29 -6.26 -3.38
C HIS A 45 11.41 -5.03 -3.54
N SER A 46 11.73 -4.12 -4.47
CA SER A 46 10.87 -2.97 -4.78
C SER A 46 9.47 -3.42 -5.20
N MET A 47 9.37 -4.46 -6.06
CA MET A 47 8.08 -4.98 -6.52
C MET A 47 7.28 -5.61 -5.38
N LEU A 48 7.92 -6.39 -4.50
CA LEU A 48 7.25 -6.98 -3.34
C LEU A 48 6.73 -5.89 -2.37
N ALA A 49 7.52 -4.85 -2.15
CA ALA A 49 7.12 -3.70 -1.33
C ALA A 49 5.94 -2.93 -1.96
N LEU A 50 5.90 -2.81 -3.28
CA LEU A 50 4.81 -2.16 -3.99
C LEU A 50 3.51 -2.99 -3.92
N ILE A 51 3.61 -4.32 -4.02
CA ILE A 51 2.46 -5.22 -3.82
C ILE A 51 1.86 -5.03 -2.43
N MET A 52 2.70 -4.98 -1.39
CA MET A 52 2.25 -4.71 -0.01
C MET A 52 1.56 -3.34 0.10
N CYS A 53 2.09 -2.31 -0.56
CA CYS A 53 1.46 -0.99 -0.61
C CYS A 53 0.04 -1.05 -1.23
N PHE A 54 -0.12 -1.67 -2.39
CA PHE A 54 -1.43 -1.78 -3.03
C PHE A 54 -2.42 -2.64 -2.24
N PHE A 55 -1.93 -3.65 -1.52
CA PHE A 55 -2.76 -4.45 -0.63
C PHE A 55 -3.28 -3.62 0.57
N ALA A 56 -2.43 -2.77 1.15
CA ALA A 56 -2.83 -1.83 2.18
C ALA A 56 -3.88 -0.84 1.67
N VAL A 57 -3.71 -0.30 0.45
CA VAL A 57 -4.71 0.59 -0.19
C VAL A 57 -6.05 -0.14 -0.41
N ALA A 58 -6.02 -1.41 -0.86
CA ALA A 58 -7.24 -2.19 -1.02
C ALA A 58 -8.00 -2.36 0.30
N GLY A 59 -7.31 -2.59 1.41
CA GLY A 59 -7.94 -2.68 2.72
C GLY A 59 -8.47 -1.33 3.24
N VAL A 60 -7.83 -0.20 2.88
CA VAL A 60 -8.39 1.14 3.14
C VAL A 60 -9.70 1.34 2.38
N PHE A 61 -9.80 0.87 1.12
CA PHE A 61 -11.05 0.92 0.37
C PHE A 61 -12.16 0.05 0.97
N LEU A 62 -11.83 -1.10 1.56
CA LEU A 62 -12.81 -1.90 2.30
C LEU A 62 -13.35 -1.15 3.53
N MET A 63 -12.48 -0.48 4.29
CA MET A 63 -12.89 0.35 5.44
C MET A 63 -13.76 1.53 5.01
N ALA A 64 -13.47 2.13 3.86
CA ALA A 64 -14.27 3.21 3.29
C ALA A 64 -15.61 2.75 2.69
N ASN A 65 -16.03 1.50 2.91
CA ASN A 65 -17.23 0.89 2.33
C ASN A 65 -17.24 0.93 0.78
N ALA A 66 -16.06 0.96 0.16
CA ALA A 66 -15.86 1.05 -1.29
C ALA A 66 -15.49 -0.32 -1.88
N GLU A 67 -16.39 -1.30 -1.73
CA GLU A 67 -16.14 -2.72 -2.10
C GLU A 67 -15.78 -2.90 -3.57
N MET A 68 -16.51 -2.22 -4.47
CA MET A 68 -16.22 -2.26 -5.91
C MET A 68 -14.82 -1.73 -6.23
N LEU A 69 -14.40 -0.68 -5.53
CA LEU A 69 -13.08 -0.07 -5.72
C LEU A 69 -11.97 -0.97 -5.17
N ALA A 70 -12.20 -1.60 -4.01
CA ALA A 70 -11.29 -2.59 -3.45
C ALA A 70 -11.12 -3.81 -4.37
N ALA A 71 -12.22 -4.30 -4.97
CA ALA A 71 -12.17 -5.38 -5.94
C ALA A 71 -11.36 -5.00 -7.18
N ILE A 72 -11.57 -3.80 -7.73
CA ILE A 72 -10.77 -3.27 -8.86
C ILE A 72 -9.30 -3.12 -8.47
N GLN A 73 -9.00 -2.65 -7.26
CA GLN A 73 -7.63 -2.53 -6.76
C GLN A 73 -6.90 -3.88 -6.78
N ILE A 74 -7.56 -4.94 -6.34
CA ILE A 74 -6.95 -6.27 -6.32
C ILE A 74 -6.88 -6.86 -7.74
N LEU A 75 -7.98 -6.84 -8.50
CA LEU A 75 -8.06 -7.51 -9.79
C LEU A 75 -7.26 -6.80 -10.89
N VAL A 76 -7.34 -5.47 -10.96
CA VAL A 76 -6.73 -4.68 -12.02
C VAL A 76 -5.32 -4.25 -11.64
N TYR A 77 -5.13 -3.63 -10.47
CA TYR A 77 -3.81 -3.13 -10.09
C TYR A 77 -2.87 -4.26 -9.64
N LEU A 78 -3.29 -5.11 -8.69
CA LEU A 78 -2.47 -6.23 -8.21
C LEU A 78 -2.38 -7.39 -9.22
N GLY A 79 -3.50 -7.68 -9.90
CA GLY A 79 -3.56 -8.76 -10.89
C GLY A 79 -2.94 -8.37 -12.22
N SER A 80 -3.59 -7.48 -12.98
CA SER A 80 -3.17 -7.19 -14.36
C SER A 80 -1.94 -6.28 -14.44
N VAL A 81 -2.03 -5.07 -13.91
CA VAL A 81 -1.01 -4.03 -14.09
C VAL A 81 0.30 -4.41 -13.42
N MET A 82 0.25 -4.91 -12.17
CA MET A 82 1.47 -5.28 -11.43
C MET A 82 2.18 -6.48 -12.05
N LEU A 83 1.47 -7.51 -12.54
CA LEU A 83 2.12 -8.64 -13.20
C LEU A 83 2.79 -8.19 -14.50
N VAL A 84 2.13 -7.36 -15.31
CA VAL A 84 2.72 -6.80 -16.54
C VAL A 84 3.93 -5.94 -16.21
N PHE A 85 3.85 -5.09 -15.18
CA PHE A 85 4.96 -4.29 -14.70
C PHE A 85 6.12 -5.18 -14.24
N ALA A 86 5.85 -6.22 -13.47
CA ALA A 86 6.87 -7.14 -12.98
C ALA A 86 7.60 -7.86 -14.12
N PHE A 87 6.86 -8.39 -15.09
CA PHE A 87 7.46 -8.97 -16.30
C PHE A 87 8.26 -7.95 -17.10
N GLY A 88 7.73 -6.73 -17.28
CA GLY A 88 8.41 -5.66 -18.00
C GLY A 88 9.75 -5.27 -17.39
N VAL A 89 9.81 -5.08 -16.07
CA VAL A 89 11.07 -4.71 -15.41
C VAL A 89 12.06 -5.88 -15.38
N MET A 90 11.59 -7.12 -15.19
CA MET A 90 12.46 -8.30 -15.25
C MET A 90 13.10 -8.47 -16.63
N LEU A 91 12.34 -8.26 -17.71
CA LEU A 91 12.85 -8.32 -19.07
C LEU A 91 13.84 -7.19 -19.36
N SER A 92 13.50 -5.95 -18.99
CA SER A 92 14.38 -4.78 -19.19
C SER A 92 15.73 -4.95 -18.48
N ARG A 93 15.74 -5.49 -17.25
CA ARG A 93 17.00 -5.74 -16.53
C ARG A 93 17.92 -6.72 -17.23
N ARG A 94 17.37 -7.68 -17.99
CA ARG A 94 18.18 -8.65 -18.71
C ARG A 94 18.87 -8.03 -19.93
N GLN A 95 18.18 -7.16 -20.66
CA GLN A 95 18.72 -6.53 -21.87
C GLN A 95 19.93 -5.61 -21.58
N ILE A 96 19.90 -4.85 -20.50
CA ILE A 96 21.01 -3.95 -20.11
C ILE A 96 22.29 -4.73 -19.80
N MET A 97 22.17 -5.99 -19.35
CA MET A 97 23.33 -6.80 -18.95
C MET A 97 23.93 -7.62 -20.09
N GLU A 98 23.25 -7.72 -21.24
CA GLU A 98 23.75 -8.40 -22.44
C GLU A 98 24.47 -7.43 -23.40
N GLU A 99 24.16 -6.12 -23.39
CA GLU A 99 24.85 -5.11 -24.24
C GLU A 99 26.29 -4.76 -23.81
N ASP A 100 26.68 -5.03 -22.56
CA ASP A 100 28.06 -4.76 -22.07
C ASP A 100 29.10 -5.82 -22.51
N PHE A 101 28.69 -6.85 -23.27
CA PHE A 101 29.55 -7.97 -23.67
C PHE A 101 29.85 -8.05 -25.19
N GLU A 102 29.44 -7.06 -25.99
CA GLU A 102 29.91 -6.86 -27.39
C GLU A 102 30.79 -5.61 -27.51
#